data_AF-A0A9D2NG27-F1
#
_entry.id   AF-A0A9D2NG27-F1
#
_cell.length_a   1.000
_cell.length_b   1.000
_cell.length_c   1.000
_cell.angle_alpha   90.00
_cell.angle_beta   90.00
_cell.angle_gamma   90.00
#
_symmetry.space_group_name_H-M   'P 1'
#
loop_
_entity.id
_entity.type
_entity.pdbx_description
1 polymer ?
#
loop_
_entity_poly.entity_id
_entity_poly.type
_entity_poly.pdbx_seq_one_letter_code
_entity_poly.pdbx_strand_id
1 'polypeptide(L)'
;MEFLIAIGVVIFLMWKFFAFRAFMIFQTTFFSPVVILVGVYFLLNEEFRLAGVIFLVIGILLGLGSFAMFYFTGKKLPKEKRKPYYKALFLYGAVLFIRILSIGLLVGIFFFKFFEEFGKDYREAALESGRTVVVDSSLRDPYGKQYERVKK
;
A
#
# COMPACT_ATOMS: atom_id res chain seq x y z
N MET A 1 -10.92 -32.08 -24.51
CA MET A 1 -10.05 -31.26 -23.64
C MET A 1 -10.29 -29.76 -23.82
N GLU A 2 -10.38 -29.26 -25.04
CA GLU A 2 -10.54 -27.83 -25.36
C GLU A 2 -11.80 -27.19 -24.76
N PHE A 3 -12.92 -27.90 -24.71
CA PHE A 3 -14.17 -27.41 -24.09
C PHE A 3 -14.07 -27.17 -22.58
N LEU A 4 -13.36 -28.05 -21.85
CA LEU A 4 -13.14 -27.89 -20.40
C LEU A 4 -12.16 -26.73 -20.12
N ILE A 5 -11.16 -26.55 -20.98
CA ILE A 5 -10.23 -25.42 -20.90
C ILE A 5 -10.98 -24.10 -21.13
N ALA A 6 -11.85 -24.04 -22.14
CA ALA A 6 -12.67 -22.85 -22.41
C ALA A 6 -13.59 -22.49 -21.24
N ILE A 7 -14.27 -23.47 -20.64
CA ILE A 7 -15.09 -23.25 -19.43
C ILE A 7 -14.23 -22.76 -18.27
N GLY A 8 -13.05 -23.35 -18.06
CA GLY A 8 -12.09 -22.93 -17.04
C GLY A 8 -11.63 -21.48 -17.24
N VAL A 9 -11.32 -21.09 -18.47
CA VAL A 9 -10.92 -19.72 -18.82
C VAL A 9 -12.06 -18.73 -18.59
N VAL A 10 -13.29 -19.06 -18.95
CA VAL A 10 -14.46 -18.19 -18.73
C VAL A 10 -14.72 -18.01 -17.23
N ILE A 11 -14.71 -19.09 -16.44
CA ILE A 11 -14.87 -19.01 -14.98
C ILE A 11 -13.74 -18.17 -14.37
N PHE A 12 -12.50 -18.39 -14.81
CA PHE A 12 -11.35 -17.61 -14.36
C PHE A 12 -11.48 -16.11 -14.69
N LEU A 13 -11.93 -15.77 -15.91
CA LEU A 13 -12.15 -14.40 -16.32
C LEU A 13 -13.30 -13.75 -15.54
N MET A 14 -14.41 -14.47 -15.34
CA MET A 14 -15.55 -14.00 -14.53
C MET A 14 -15.12 -13.75 -13.09
N TRP A 15 -14.33 -14.66 -12.51
CA TRP A 15 -13.78 -14.53 -11.17
C TRP A 15 -12.82 -13.35 -11.07
N LYS A 16 -11.93 -13.16 -12.05
CA LYS A 16 -10.99 -12.03 -12.08
C LYS A 16 -11.71 -10.69 -12.24
N PHE A 17 -12.75 -10.63 -13.06
CA PHE A 17 -13.58 -9.43 -13.22
C PHE A 17 -14.37 -9.11 -11.95
N PHE A 18 -14.94 -10.12 -11.31
CA PHE A 18 -15.64 -9.95 -10.03
C PHE A 18 -14.67 -9.50 -8.94
N ALA A 19 -13.47 -10.09 -8.90
CA ALA A 19 -12.43 -9.73 -7.96
C ALA A 19 -11.89 -8.32 -8.15
N PHE A 20 -11.65 -7.93 -9.39
CA PHE A 20 -11.22 -6.58 -9.73
C PHE A 20 -12.27 -5.53 -9.32
N ARG A 21 -13.55 -5.79 -9.58
CA ARG A 21 -14.64 -4.88 -9.18
C ARG A 21 -14.80 -4.79 -7.67
N ALA A 22 -14.76 -5.94 -6.97
CA ALA A 22 -14.86 -5.99 -5.51
C ALA A 22 -13.69 -5.24 -4.86
N PHE A 23 -12.47 -5.45 -5.37
CA PHE A 23 -11.26 -4.77 -4.92
C PHE A 23 -11.34 -3.26 -5.13
N MET A 24 -11.70 -2.82 -6.34
CA MET A 24 -11.82 -1.39 -6.67
C MET A 24 -12.84 -0.69 -5.77
N ILE A 25 -14.03 -1.27 -5.57
CA ILE A 25 -15.06 -0.71 -4.70
C ILE A 25 -14.58 -0.68 -3.25
N PHE A 26 -13.97 -1.76 -2.77
CA PHE A 26 -13.52 -1.85 -1.38
C PHE A 26 -12.37 -0.89 -1.08
N GLN A 27 -11.33 -0.86 -1.91
CA GLN A 27 -10.20 0.05 -1.73
C GLN A 27 -10.65 1.51 -1.73
N THR A 28 -11.47 1.91 -2.70
CA THR A 28 -11.94 3.30 -2.79
C THR A 28 -12.89 3.65 -1.64
N THR A 29 -13.65 2.69 -1.10
CA THR A 29 -14.47 2.88 0.12
C THR A 29 -13.63 3.11 1.38
N PHE A 30 -12.43 2.53 1.48
CA PHE A 30 -11.53 2.75 2.63
C PHE A 30 -10.56 3.91 2.42
N PHE A 31 -10.05 4.12 1.20
CA PHE A 31 -9.16 5.23 0.87
C PHE A 31 -9.90 6.57 0.88
N SER A 32 -11.14 6.63 0.41
CA SER A 32 -11.90 7.90 0.38
C SER A 32 -12.02 8.54 1.77
N PRO A 33 -12.46 7.83 2.84
CA PRO A 33 -12.47 8.37 4.20
C PRO A 33 -11.09 8.83 4.68
N VAL A 34 -10.03 8.06 4.42
CA VAL A 34 -8.66 8.43 4.83
C VAL A 34 -8.20 9.71 4.12
N VAL A 35 -8.43 9.81 2.81
CA VAL A 35 -8.09 10.99 2.00
C VAL A 35 -8.90 12.20 2.45
N ILE A 36 -10.18 12.02 2.80
CA ILE A 36 -11.02 13.09 3.38
C ILE A 36 -10.46 13.53 4.73
N LEU A 37 -10.11 12.61 5.63
CA LEU A 37 -9.55 12.93 6.94
C LEU A 37 -8.22 13.69 6.83
N VAL A 38 -7.33 13.27 5.92
CA VAL A 38 -6.09 13.99 5.62
C VAL A 38 -6.39 15.38 5.04
N GLY A 39 -7.38 15.48 4.15
CA GLY A 39 -7.82 16.76 3.59
C GLY A 39 -8.35 17.72 4.67
N VAL A 40 -9.17 17.23 5.61
CA VAL A 40 -9.64 18.00 6.77
C VAL A 40 -8.46 18.43 7.64
N TYR A 41 -7.52 17.53 7.95
CA TYR A 41 -6.34 17.85 8.74
C TYR A 41 -5.50 18.96 8.11
N PHE A 42 -5.27 18.91 6.80
CA PHE A 42 -4.56 19.97 6.08
C PHE A 42 -5.34 21.27 5.94
N LEU A 43 -6.66 21.23 5.98
CA LEU A 43 -7.50 22.44 6.02
C LEU A 43 -7.40 23.19 7.34
N LEU A 44 -7.16 22.48 8.44
CA LEU A 44 -6.94 23.07 9.77
C LEU A 44 -5.57 23.77 9.86
N ASN A 45 -4.62 23.45 8.98
CA ASN A 45 -3.32 24.13 8.89
C ASN A 45 -3.37 25.23 7.83
N GLU A 46 -3.11 26.49 8.22
CA GLU A 46 -3.24 27.64 7.30
C GLU A 46 -2.28 27.57 6.10
N GLU A 47 -1.09 27.01 6.29
CA GLU A 47 -0.07 26.84 5.23
C GLU A 47 -0.47 25.82 4.16
N PHE A 48 -1.32 24.84 4.51
CA PHE A 48 -1.68 23.72 3.63
C PHE A 48 -3.15 23.73 3.20
N ARG A 49 -3.84 24.86 3.40
CA ARG A 49 -5.28 24.98 3.16
C ARG A 49 -5.68 24.60 1.72
N LEU A 50 -4.89 25.00 0.71
CA LEU A 50 -5.14 24.63 -0.68
C LEU A 50 -4.99 23.12 -0.92
N ALA A 51 -3.94 22.50 -0.35
CA ALA A 51 -3.75 21.06 -0.42
C ALA A 51 -4.92 20.32 0.26
N GLY A 52 -5.37 20.80 1.42
CA GLY A 52 -6.53 20.25 2.12
C GLY A 52 -7.80 20.23 1.28
N VAL A 53 -8.09 21.32 0.56
CA VAL A 53 -9.24 21.39 -0.36
C VAL A 53 -9.10 20.39 -1.50
N ILE A 54 -7.90 20.28 -2.11
CA ILE A 54 -7.64 19.32 -3.19
C ILE A 54 -7.87 17.88 -2.71
N PHE A 55 -7.34 17.54 -1.54
CA PHE A 55 -7.54 16.21 -0.94
C PHE A 55 -9.02 15.95 -0.64
N LEU A 56 -9.78 16.94 -0.17
CA LEU A 56 -11.24 16.75 0.02
C LEU A 56 -11.97 16.48 -1.29
N VAL A 57 -11.68 17.26 -2.34
CA VAL A 57 -12.31 17.07 -3.66
C VAL A 57 -12.00 15.68 -4.20
N ILE A 58 -10.74 15.27 -4.13
CA ILE A 58 -10.31 13.92 -4.54
C ILE A 58 -11.01 12.86 -3.71
N GLY A 59 -11.02 12.99 -2.39
CA GLY A 59 -11.66 12.05 -1.47
C GLY A 59 -13.15 11.88 -1.74
N ILE A 60 -13.87 12.98 -1.98
CA ILE A 60 -15.30 12.98 -2.31
C ILE A 60 -15.55 12.34 -3.69
N LEU A 61 -14.77 12.70 -4.71
CA LEU A 61 -14.89 12.13 -6.05
C LEU A 61 -14.63 10.62 -6.05
N LEU A 62 -13.63 10.17 -5.30
CA LEU A 62 -13.35 8.76 -5.11
C LEU A 62 -14.53 8.05 -4.47
N GLY A 63 -15.07 8.58 -3.36
CA GLY A 63 -16.22 7.99 -2.67
C GLY A 63 -17.48 7.93 -3.52
N LEU A 64 -17.78 9.00 -4.27
CA LEU A 64 -18.88 9.04 -5.24
C LEU A 64 -18.69 8.00 -6.34
N GLY A 65 -17.47 7.87 -6.86
CA GLY A 65 -17.11 6.85 -7.85
C GLY A 65 -17.34 5.43 -7.34
N SER A 66 -16.91 5.14 -6.11
CA SER A 66 -17.15 3.85 -5.44
C SER A 66 -18.64 3.55 -5.31
N PHE A 67 -19.40 4.52 -4.82
CA PHE A 67 -20.83 4.37 -4.59
C PHE A 67 -21.59 4.16 -5.90
N ALA A 68 -21.25 4.93 -6.94
CA ALA A 68 -21.81 4.78 -8.27
C ALA A 68 -21.50 3.39 -8.84
N MET A 69 -20.25 2.93 -8.79
CA MET A 69 -19.90 1.58 -9.25
C MET A 69 -20.66 0.49 -8.48
N PHE A 70 -20.74 0.62 -7.16
CA PHE A 70 -21.50 -0.30 -6.32
C PHE A 70 -22.97 -0.34 -6.75
N TYR A 71 -23.62 0.82 -6.88
CA TYR A 71 -25.01 0.95 -7.29
C TYR A 71 -25.28 0.38 -8.70
N PHE A 72 -24.47 0.75 -9.69
CA PHE A 72 -24.63 0.27 -11.08
C PHE A 72 -24.37 -1.22 -11.21
N THR A 73 -23.45 -1.78 -10.42
CA THR A 73 -23.13 -3.21 -10.46
C THR A 73 -24.31 -4.07 -10.00
N GLY A 74 -25.02 -3.67 -8.94
CA GLY A 74 -26.22 -4.39 -8.50
C GLY A 74 -27.51 -4.04 -9.24
N LYS A 75 -27.55 -2.92 -9.99
CA LYS A 75 -28.74 -2.52 -10.76
C LYS A 75 -29.12 -3.55 -11.84
N LYS A 76 -28.13 -4.25 -12.41
CA LYS A 76 -28.33 -5.31 -13.41
C LYS A 76 -28.93 -6.60 -12.86
N LEU A 77 -29.02 -6.74 -11.52
CA LEU A 77 -29.56 -7.93 -10.87
C LEU A 77 -31.04 -7.74 -10.47
N PRO A 78 -31.84 -8.82 -10.46
CA PRO A 78 -33.20 -8.81 -9.89
C PRO A 78 -33.18 -8.32 -8.45
N LYS A 79 -34.19 -7.54 -8.03
CA LYS A 79 -34.23 -6.89 -6.70
C LYS A 79 -33.97 -7.87 -5.54
N GLU A 80 -34.52 -9.07 -5.64
CA GLU A 80 -34.38 -10.16 -4.66
C GLU A 80 -32.92 -10.63 -4.49
N LYS A 81 -32.14 -10.62 -5.56
CA LYS A 81 -30.73 -11.07 -5.57
C LYS A 81 -29.73 -9.96 -5.24
N ARG A 82 -30.16 -8.69 -5.15
CA ARG A 82 -29.25 -7.55 -4.90
C ARG A 82 -28.64 -7.57 -3.51
N LYS A 83 -29.44 -7.79 -2.47
CA LYS A 83 -28.96 -7.86 -1.08
C LYS A 83 -27.88 -8.94 -0.88
N PRO A 84 -28.11 -10.21 -1.26
CA PRO A 84 -27.07 -11.25 -1.09
C PRO A 84 -25.84 -10.97 -1.98
N TYR A 85 -26.03 -10.42 -3.18
CA TYR A 85 -24.93 -10.04 -4.06
C TYR A 85 -24.04 -8.94 -3.45
N TYR A 86 -24.63 -7.87 -2.92
CA TYR A 86 -23.88 -6.80 -2.28
C TYR A 86 -23.13 -7.28 -1.04
N LYS A 87 -23.74 -8.16 -0.24
CA LYS A 87 -23.08 -8.77 0.91
C LYS A 87 -21.86 -9.60 0.48
N ALA A 88 -22.01 -10.43 -0.56
CA ALA A 88 -20.90 -11.21 -1.10
C ALA A 88 -19.81 -10.33 -1.71
N LEU A 89 -20.18 -9.26 -2.42
CA LEU A 89 -19.25 -8.32 -3.02
C LEU A 89 -18.41 -7.59 -1.96
N PHE A 90 -19.05 -7.15 -0.87
CA PHE A 90 -18.36 -6.49 0.24
C PHE A 90 -17.43 -7.46 0.98
N LEU A 91 -17.91 -8.67 1.30
CA LEU A 91 -17.10 -9.69 1.99
C LEU A 91 -15.87 -10.09 1.17
N TYR A 92 -16.06 -10.29 -0.14
CA TYR A 92 -14.98 -10.65 -1.05
C TYR A 92 -13.96 -9.52 -1.21
N GLY A 93 -14.44 -8.27 -1.28
CA GLY A 93 -13.59 -7.08 -1.23
C GLY A 93 -12.74 -7.01 0.04
N ALA A 94 -13.33 -7.32 1.20
CA ALA A 94 -12.62 -7.33 2.48
C ALA A 94 -11.51 -8.39 2.54
N VAL A 95 -11.78 -9.60 2.06
CA VAL A 95 -10.78 -10.68 2.01
C VAL A 95 -9.60 -10.29 1.12
N LEU A 96 -9.87 -9.73 -0.06
CA LEU A 96 -8.82 -9.24 -0.96
C LEU A 96 -8.00 -8.11 -0.33
N PHE A 97 -8.65 -7.19 0.38
CA PHE A 97 -7.98 -6.10 1.07
C PHE A 97 -7.08 -6.61 2.18
N ILE A 98 -7.56 -7.51 3.05
CA ILE A 98 -6.75 -8.13 4.10
C ILE A 98 -5.54 -8.82 3.48
N ARG A 99 -5.73 -9.60 2.40
CA ARG A 99 -4.63 -10.29 1.71
C ARG A 99 -3.56 -9.31 1.21
N ILE A 100 -3.96 -8.20 0.59
CA ILE A 100 -3.04 -7.19 0.07
C ILE A 100 -2.36 -6.42 1.20
N LEU A 101 -3.09 -6.10 2.26
CA LEU A 101 -2.55 -5.44 3.44
C LEU A 101 -1.53 -6.33 4.16
N SER A 102 -1.80 -7.64 4.29
CA SER A 102 -0.84 -8.60 4.83
C SER A 102 0.43 -8.69 3.98
N ILE A 103 0.31 -8.75 2.65
CA ILE A 103 1.47 -8.75 1.76
C ILE A 103 2.24 -7.43 1.88
N GLY A 104 1.54 -6.30 1.84
CA GLY A 104 2.14 -4.97 1.97
C GLY A 104 2.86 -4.78 3.30
N LEU A 105 2.31 -5.31 4.40
CA LEU A 105 2.93 -5.27 5.72
C LEU A 105 4.20 -6.12 5.77
N LEU A 106 4.17 -7.34 5.23
CA LEU A 106 5.36 -8.21 5.15
C LEU A 106 6.47 -7.57 4.31
N VAL A 107 6.12 -7.04 3.15
CA VAL A 107 7.05 -6.33 2.26
C VAL A 107 7.57 -5.06 2.94
N GLY A 108 6.71 -4.30 3.62
CA GLY A 108 7.08 -3.11 4.37
C GLY A 108 8.06 -3.42 5.50
N ILE A 109 7.84 -4.48 6.28
CA ILE A 109 8.77 -4.92 7.33
C ILE A 109 10.11 -5.34 6.73
N PHE A 110 10.09 -6.06 5.60
CA PHE A 110 11.32 -6.44 4.88
C PHE A 110 12.11 -5.20 4.46
N PHE A 111 11.47 -4.22 3.81
CA PHE A 111 12.13 -2.99 3.39
C PHE A 111 12.58 -2.15 4.59
N PHE A 112 11.78 -2.06 5.65
CA PHE A 112 12.17 -1.34 6.87
C PHE A 112 13.47 -1.91 7.45
N LYS A 113 13.54 -3.23 7.63
CA LYS A 113 14.77 -3.90 8.10
C LYS A 113 15.94 -3.75 7.12
N PHE A 114 15.65 -3.80 5.82
CA PHE A 114 16.67 -3.58 4.79
C PHE A 114 17.24 -2.17 4.88
N PHE A 115 16.41 -1.14 4.96
CA PHE A 115 16.87 0.25 5.10
C PHE A 115 17.51 0.53 6.45
N GLU A 116 17.06 -0.10 7.53
CA GLU A 116 17.69 -0.03 8.84
C GLU A 116 19.13 -0.56 8.77
N GLU A 117 19.34 -1.71 8.13
CA GLU A 117 20.69 -2.30 7.98
C GLU A 117 21.58 -1.52 7.00
N PHE A 118 21.00 -0.95 5.93
CA PHE A 118 21.74 -0.09 4.99
C PHE A 118 22.03 1.31 5.56
N GLY A 119 21.22 1.78 6.51
CA GLY A 119 21.34 3.09 7.14
C GLY A 119 22.28 3.12 8.35
N LYS A 120 22.66 1.95 8.89
CA LYS A 120 23.67 1.86 9.95
C LYS A 120 25.00 2.40 9.44
N ASP A 121 25.60 3.30 10.21
CA ASP A 121 26.94 3.79 9.90
C ASP A 121 27.92 2.61 9.96
N TYR A 122 28.89 2.52 9.05
CA TYR A 122 29.79 1.36 8.95
C TYR A 122 30.52 1.07 10.27
N ARG A 123 30.72 2.11 11.08
CA ARG A 123 31.30 2.05 12.41
C ARG A 123 30.39 1.37 13.44
N GLU A 124 29.09 1.64 13.40
CA GLU A 124 28.08 1.03 14.28
C GLU A 124 27.87 -0.45 13.92
N ALA A 125 27.81 -0.77 12.63
CA ALA A 125 27.73 -2.15 12.14
C ALA A 125 29.00 -2.97 12.48
N ALA A 126 30.18 -2.33 12.47
CA ALA A 126 31.42 -2.96 12.92
C ALA A 126 31.41 -3.24 14.44
N LEU A 127 30.98 -2.28 15.25
CA LEU A 127 30.91 -2.41 16.71
C LEU A 127 29.91 -3.49 17.16
N GLU A 128 28.71 -3.58 16.56
CA GLU A 128 27.71 -4.63 16.87
C GLU A 128 28.22 -6.04 16.55
N SER A 129 29.04 -6.19 15.51
CA SER A 129 29.62 -7.49 15.12
C SER A 129 30.88 -7.86 15.91
N GLY A 130 31.19 -7.12 16.99
CA GLY A 130 32.35 -7.35 17.86
C GLY A 130 33.68 -6.91 17.24
N ARG A 131 33.66 -6.16 16.14
CA ARG A 131 34.87 -5.67 15.45
C ARG A 131 35.27 -4.30 15.99
N THR A 132 36.54 -4.15 16.34
CA THR A 132 37.09 -2.86 16.77
C THR A 132 37.44 -1.99 15.57
N VAL A 133 36.82 -0.82 15.47
CA VAL A 133 37.19 0.21 14.49
C VAL A 133 38.39 0.98 15.05
N VAL A 134 39.55 0.81 14.42
CA VAL A 134 40.78 1.48 14.82
C VAL A 134 41.05 2.61 13.84
N VAL A 135 41.04 3.84 14.34
CA VAL A 135 41.35 5.02 13.53
C VAL A 135 42.87 5.08 13.34
N ASP A 136 43.35 4.85 12.12
CA ASP A 136 44.76 4.88 11.79
C ASP A 136 45.19 6.34 11.57
N SER A 137 45.92 6.91 12.53
CA SER A 137 46.39 8.31 12.48
C SER A 137 47.41 8.57 11.37
N SER A 138 47.98 7.51 10.78
CA SER A 138 48.96 7.59 9.70
C SER A 138 48.37 7.66 8.29
N LEU A 139 47.08 7.34 8.13
CA LEU A 139 46.37 7.38 6.85
C LEU A 139 45.46 8.61 6.80
N ARG A 140 46.00 9.72 6.30
CA ARG A 140 45.21 10.90 5.89
C ARG A 140 45.20 11.01 4.38
N ASP A 141 44.05 11.39 3.82
CA ASP A 141 43.93 11.74 2.42
C ASP A 141 44.70 13.05 2.11
N PRO A 142 44.96 13.35 0.83
CA PRO A 142 45.62 14.59 0.43
C PRO A 142 44.90 15.88 0.84
N TYR A 143 43.64 15.78 1.27
CA TYR A 143 42.76 16.85 1.76
C TYR A 143 42.60 16.86 3.29
N GLY A 144 43.36 16.02 4.02
CA GLY A 144 43.37 15.93 5.47
C GLY A 144 42.30 15.05 6.12
N LYS A 145 41.48 14.30 5.35
CA LYS A 145 40.48 13.37 5.90
C LYS A 145 41.15 12.09 6.40
N GLN A 146 40.78 11.65 7.59
CA GLN A 146 41.37 10.49 8.26
C GLN A 146 40.62 9.21 7.87
N TYR A 147 41.36 8.16 7.50
CA TYR A 147 40.76 6.88 7.13
C TYR A 147 40.64 5.96 8.35
N GLU A 148 39.44 5.46 8.63
CA GLU A 148 39.21 4.46 9.66
C GLU A 148 39.49 3.05 9.11
N ARG A 149 40.20 2.21 9.87
CA ARG A 149 40.51 0.82 9.48
C ARG A 149 39.77 -0.13 10.42
N VAL A 150 38.86 -0.94 9.89
CA VAL A 150 38.12 -1.94 10.68
C VAL A 150 38.98 -3.20 10.83
N LYS A 151 39.36 -3.58 12.06
CA LYS A 151 40.05 -4.85 12.33
C LYS A 151 39.01 -5.95 12.62
N LYS A 152 39.28 -7.14 12.08
CA LYS A 152 38.46 -8.35 12.27
C LYS A 152 38.98 -9.14 13.47
#